data_AF-J4V255-F1
#
_entry.id   AF-J4V255-F1
#
_cell.length_a   1.000
_cell.length_b   1.000
_cell.length_c   1.000
_cell.angle_alpha   90.00
_cell.angle_beta   90.00
_cell.angle_gamma   90.00
#
_symmetry.space_group_name_H-M   'P 1'
#
loop_
_entity.id
_entity.type
_entity.pdbx_description
1 polymer ?
#
loop_
_entity_poly.entity_id
_entity_poly.type
_entity_poly.pdbx_seq_one_letter_code
_entity_poly.pdbx_strand_id
1 'polypeptide(L)'
;MYIPHGVRVLGIVFFGLRVFPGLLAAEIFGPYLIEPEHYFDEWFIGGAVSILCVAAAVRLLEWVNVDNETSFFRPLNFTNYRFLLLTVILSALFNAIGSNLVVQFFVPEIIVEPDNILRFFIGDTLGAIVFFLFLSFLFTTLADLKLVRRYKNGNNQVDMDK
;
A
#
# COMPACT_ATOMS: atom_id res chain seq x y z
N MET A 1 6.30 -4.97 -14.03
CA MET A 1 6.11 -3.86 -13.07
C MET A 1 5.07 -4.26 -12.03
N TYR A 2 5.40 -4.23 -10.73
CA TYR A 2 4.52 -4.66 -9.64
C TYR A 2 3.65 -3.52 -9.11
N ILE A 3 2.55 -3.87 -8.43
CA ILE A 3 1.78 -2.90 -7.63
C ILE A 3 2.72 -2.29 -6.57
N PRO A 4 2.78 -0.96 -6.44
CA PRO A 4 3.61 -0.33 -5.41
C PRO A 4 3.25 -0.86 -4.02
N HIS A 5 4.25 -1.18 -3.20
CA HIS A 5 4.06 -1.72 -1.85
C HIS A 5 3.10 -0.86 -1.00
N GLY A 6 3.21 0.46 -1.09
CA GLY A 6 2.30 1.39 -0.39
C GLY A 6 0.83 1.22 -0.75
N VAL A 7 0.49 0.85 -1.99
CA VAL A 7 -0.92 0.60 -2.41
C VAL A 7 -1.47 -0.64 -1.73
N ARG A 8 -0.66 -1.71 -1.60
CA ARG A 8 -1.06 -2.94 -0.89
C ARG A 8 -1.30 -2.66 0.59
N VAL A 9 -0.40 -1.91 1.23
CA VAL A 9 -0.54 -1.50 2.63
C VAL A 9 -1.83 -0.72 2.84
N LEU A 10 -2.11 0.31 2.04
CA LEU A 10 -3.36 1.05 2.17
C LEU A 10 -4.58 0.18 1.91
N GLY A 11 -4.55 -0.63 0.85
CA GLY A 11 -5.67 -1.52 0.52
C GLY A 11 -6.07 -2.38 1.71
N ILE A 12 -5.10 -3.05 2.33
CA ILE A 12 -5.36 -3.94 3.46
C ILE A 12 -5.68 -3.16 4.75
N VAL A 13 -5.03 -2.04 5.02
CA VAL A 13 -5.32 -1.25 6.24
C VAL A 13 -6.72 -0.62 6.18
N PHE A 14 -7.18 -0.16 5.01
CA PHE A 14 -8.48 0.52 4.87
C PHE A 14 -9.66 -0.41 4.62
N PHE A 15 -9.47 -1.44 3.79
CA PHE A 15 -10.55 -2.34 3.36
C PHE A 15 -10.40 -3.74 3.93
N GLY A 16 -9.29 -3.99 4.63
CA GLY A 16 -9.02 -5.27 5.25
C GLY A 16 -8.67 -6.38 4.27
N LEU A 17 -8.71 -7.63 4.75
CA LEU A 17 -8.51 -8.82 3.92
C LEU A 17 -9.54 -8.98 2.79
N ARG A 18 -10.65 -8.24 2.80
CA ARG A 18 -11.65 -8.27 1.72
C ARG A 18 -11.12 -7.72 0.40
N VAL A 19 -10.09 -6.87 0.43
CA VAL A 19 -9.46 -6.34 -0.78
C VAL A 19 -8.51 -7.32 -1.45
N PHE A 20 -8.17 -8.43 -0.77
CA PHE A 20 -7.22 -9.42 -1.25
C PHE A 20 -7.47 -9.89 -2.69
N PRO A 21 -8.68 -10.34 -3.10
CA PRO A 21 -8.93 -10.73 -4.48
C PRO A 21 -8.78 -9.56 -5.47
N GLY A 22 -9.09 -8.33 -5.05
CA GLY A 22 -8.91 -7.14 -5.88
C GLY A 22 -7.45 -6.77 -6.09
N LEU A 23 -6.62 -6.88 -5.04
CA LEU A 23 -5.18 -6.68 -5.14
C LEU A 23 -4.53 -7.74 -6.02
N LEU A 24 -4.93 -9.00 -5.85
CA LEU A 24 -4.40 -10.12 -6.62
C LEU A 24 -4.81 -10.01 -8.10
N ALA A 25 -6.06 -9.60 -8.39
CA ALA A 25 -6.50 -9.31 -9.75
C ALA A 25 -5.66 -8.17 -10.36
N ALA A 26 -5.44 -7.07 -9.63
CA ALA A 26 -4.61 -5.97 -10.11
C ALA A 26 -3.16 -6.40 -10.40
N GLU A 27 -2.65 -7.40 -9.67
CA GLU A 27 -1.30 -7.94 -9.86
C GLU A 27 -1.20 -8.86 -11.07
N ILE A 28 -2.29 -9.51 -11.47
CA ILE A 28 -2.37 -10.25 -12.73
C ILE A 28 -2.56 -9.28 -13.91
N PHE A 29 -3.51 -8.36 -13.80
CA PHE A 29 -3.87 -7.45 -14.90
C PHE A 29 -2.79 -6.40 -15.18
N GLY A 30 -2.10 -5.89 -14.16
CA GLY A 30 -1.10 -4.83 -14.32
C GLY A 30 0.02 -5.21 -15.31
N PRO A 31 0.74 -6.31 -15.06
CA PRO A 31 1.79 -6.79 -15.96
C PRO A 31 1.27 -7.20 -17.34
N TYR A 32 0.11 -7.87 -17.40
CA TYR A 32 -0.51 -8.29 -18.65
C TYR A 32 -0.80 -7.12 -19.61
N LEU A 33 -1.11 -5.93 -19.07
CA LEU A 33 -1.42 -4.75 -19.87
C LEU A 33 -0.18 -3.96 -20.35
N ILE A 34 0.96 -4.11 -19.68
CA ILE A 34 2.17 -3.30 -19.94
C ILE A 34 3.18 -4.12 -20.75
N GLU A 35 3.50 -5.34 -20.30
CA GLU A 35 4.55 -6.19 -20.87
C GLU A 35 4.09 -7.67 -20.83
N PRO A 36 3.18 -8.07 -21.72
CA PRO A 36 2.63 -9.44 -21.74
C PRO A 36 3.69 -10.50 -22.04
N GLU A 37 4.80 -10.14 -22.69
CA GLU A 37 5.83 -11.09 -23.15
C GLU A 37 6.89 -11.43 -22.09
N HIS A 38 6.93 -10.74 -20.95
CA HIS A 38 7.95 -10.92 -19.91
C HIS A 38 7.39 -11.35 -18.55
N TYR A 39 6.10 -11.71 -18.50
CA TYR A 39 5.52 -12.23 -17.28
C TYR A 39 5.77 -13.73 -17.17
N PHE A 40 6.79 -14.10 -16.37
CA PHE A 40 6.99 -15.48 -15.96
C PHE A 40 5.89 -15.87 -14.96
N ASP A 41 5.30 -17.05 -15.13
CA ASP A 41 4.22 -17.57 -14.26
C ASP A 41 4.56 -17.52 -12.76
N GLU A 42 5.84 -17.62 -12.42
CA GLU A 42 6.32 -17.65 -11.03
C GLU A 42 6.34 -16.28 -10.35
N TRP A 43 6.28 -15.18 -11.11
CA TRP A 43 6.28 -13.81 -10.57
C TRP A 43 4.96 -13.48 -9.87
N PHE A 44 3.88 -14.16 -10.27
CA PHE A 44 2.59 -14.11 -9.59
C PHE A 44 2.69 -14.63 -8.14
N ILE A 45 3.50 -15.66 -7.90
CA ILE A 45 3.72 -16.22 -6.57
C ILE A 45 4.38 -15.17 -5.67
N GLY A 46 5.38 -14.45 -6.19
CA GLY A 46 6.02 -13.34 -5.49
C GLY A 46 5.04 -12.23 -5.10
N GLY A 47 4.12 -11.90 -5.99
CA GLY A 47 3.04 -10.95 -5.72
C GLY A 47 2.08 -11.38 -4.62
N ALA A 48 1.58 -12.63 -4.71
CA ALA A 48 0.71 -13.20 -3.70
C ALA A 48 1.39 -13.25 -2.31
N VAL A 49 2.66 -13.66 -2.26
CA VAL A 49 3.47 -13.66 -1.02
C VAL A 49 3.60 -12.24 -0.48
N SER A 50 3.81 -11.24 -1.34
CA SER A 50 3.89 -9.84 -0.94
C SER A 50 2.60 -9.33 -0.28
N ILE A 51 1.43 -9.65 -0.86
CA ILE A 51 0.13 -9.29 -0.28
C ILE A 51 -0.07 -10.00 1.07
N LEU A 52 0.33 -11.27 1.18
CA LEU A 52 0.27 -12.02 2.44
C LEU A 52 1.19 -11.44 3.52
N CYS A 53 2.37 -10.93 3.17
CA CYS A 53 3.28 -10.27 4.10
C CYS A 53 2.62 -9.03 4.74
N VAL A 54 1.90 -8.24 3.96
CA VAL A 54 1.14 -7.08 4.47
C VAL A 54 0.02 -7.54 5.41
N ALA A 55 -0.75 -8.56 5.02
CA ALA A 55 -1.78 -9.14 5.86
C ALA A 55 -1.24 -9.67 7.20
N ALA A 56 -0.11 -10.37 7.16
CA ALA A 56 0.56 -10.88 8.34
C ALA A 56 1.04 -9.75 9.27
N ALA A 57 1.62 -8.68 8.71
CA ALA A 57 2.05 -7.51 9.49
C ALA A 57 0.89 -6.83 10.21
N VAL A 58 -0.23 -6.59 9.52
CA VAL A 58 -1.45 -6.00 10.12
C VAL A 58 -1.96 -6.89 11.27
N ARG A 59 -2.08 -8.21 11.02
CA ARG A 59 -2.61 -9.15 12.01
C ARG A 59 -1.69 -9.30 13.23
N LEU A 60 -0.37 -9.21 13.05
CA LEU A 60 0.58 -9.18 14.16
C LEU A 60 0.44 -7.91 15.01
N LEU A 61 0.28 -6.74 14.37
CA LEU A 61 0.11 -5.48 15.10
C LEU A 61 -1.22 -5.43 15.86
N GLU A 62 -2.29 -5.99 15.28
CA GLU A 62 -3.56 -6.21 15.97
C GLU A 62 -3.39 -7.17 17.17
N TRP A 63 -2.62 -8.26 17.00
CA TRP A 63 -2.39 -9.24 18.07
C TRP A 63 -1.57 -8.68 19.23
N VAL A 64 -0.55 -7.85 18.93
CA VAL A 64 0.26 -7.13 19.93
C VAL A 64 -0.51 -5.96 20.55
N ASN A 65 -1.74 -5.71 20.07
CA ASN A 65 -2.65 -4.72 20.61
C ASN A 65 -2.05 -3.30 20.61
N VAL A 66 -1.31 -2.99 19.53
CA VAL A 66 -0.58 -1.74 19.37
C VAL A 66 -1.51 -0.52 19.37
N ASP A 67 -2.81 -0.72 19.14
CA ASP A 67 -3.88 0.23 19.48
C ASP A 67 -5.20 -0.53 19.70
N ASN A 68 -5.71 -0.57 20.94
CA ASN A 68 -6.99 -1.21 21.29
C ASN A 68 -8.23 -0.58 20.60
N GLU A 69 -8.09 0.56 19.92
CA GLU A 69 -9.18 1.27 19.25
C GLU A 69 -9.14 1.20 17.71
N THR A 70 -8.12 0.59 17.11
CA THR A 70 -7.98 0.45 15.65
C THR A 70 -8.72 -0.80 15.15
N SER A 71 -10.04 -0.82 15.31
CA SER A 71 -10.88 -1.83 14.66
C SER A 71 -10.89 -1.63 13.14
N PHE A 72 -10.85 -2.74 12.40
CA PHE A 72 -10.94 -2.95 10.94
C PHE A 72 -12.00 -2.13 10.17
N PHE A 73 -12.85 -1.38 10.88
CA PHE A 73 -14.02 -0.68 10.35
C PHE A 73 -13.98 0.84 10.51
N ARG A 74 -12.93 1.45 11.07
CA ARG A 74 -12.87 2.91 11.21
C ARG A 74 -12.09 3.58 10.06
N PRO A 75 -12.66 4.61 9.40
CA PRO A 75 -11.93 5.42 8.43
C PRO A 75 -10.75 6.11 9.12
N LEU A 76 -9.65 6.28 8.38
CA LEU A 76 -8.39 6.83 8.87
C LEU A 76 -8.62 8.15 9.61
N ASN A 77 -8.46 8.09 10.92
CA ASN A 77 -8.28 9.29 11.73
C ASN A 77 -6.77 9.54 11.78
N PHE A 78 -6.34 10.77 11.49
CA PHE A 78 -4.92 11.16 11.49
C PHE A 78 -4.20 10.88 12.83
N THR A 79 -4.96 10.51 13.86
CA THR A 79 -4.51 10.00 15.16
C THR A 79 -3.69 8.70 15.07
N ASN A 80 -3.94 7.79 14.12
CA ASN A 80 -3.32 6.44 14.09
C ASN A 80 -2.16 6.30 13.08
N TYR A 81 -1.46 7.40 12.79
CA TYR A 81 -0.28 7.38 11.92
C TYR A 81 0.80 6.41 12.41
N ARG A 82 0.86 6.13 13.72
CA ARG A 82 1.79 5.16 14.33
C ARG A 82 1.52 3.74 13.86
N PHE A 83 0.27 3.28 13.92
CA PHE A 83 -0.13 1.97 13.43
C PHE A 83 0.17 1.80 11.93
N LEU A 84 -0.12 2.84 11.13
CA LEU A 84 0.14 2.84 9.70
C LEU A 84 1.65 2.74 9.40
N LEU A 85 2.46 3.55 10.07
CA LEU A 85 3.91 3.56 9.89
C LEU A 85 4.53 2.21 10.32
N LEU A 86 4.10 1.66 11.46
CA LEU A 86 4.52 0.34 11.92
C LEU A 86 4.11 -0.76 10.93
N THR A 87 2.90 -0.67 10.37
CA THR A 87 2.45 -1.60 9.31
C THR A 87 3.37 -1.53 8.11
N VAL A 88 3.72 -0.33 7.63
CA VAL A 88 4.65 -0.17 6.50
C VAL A 88 6.00 -0.81 6.79
N ILE A 89 6.61 -0.49 7.94
CA ILE A 89 7.94 -1.02 8.29
C ILE A 89 7.89 -2.55 8.41
N LEU A 90 6.91 -3.09 9.14
CA LEU A 90 6.83 -4.52 9.41
C LEU A 90 6.49 -5.31 8.14
N SER A 91 5.57 -4.81 7.32
CA SER A 91 5.24 -5.42 6.04
C SER A 91 6.39 -5.35 5.04
N ALA A 92 7.13 -4.23 4.97
CA ALA A 92 8.32 -4.13 4.13
C ALA A 92 9.41 -5.10 4.57
N LEU A 93 9.58 -5.34 5.88
CA LEU A 93 10.53 -6.32 6.40
C LEU A 93 10.15 -7.74 5.95
N PHE A 94 8.89 -8.14 6.17
CA PHE A 94 8.40 -9.44 5.73
C PHE A 94 8.46 -9.60 4.22
N ASN A 95 8.13 -8.54 3.47
CA ASN A 95 8.17 -8.55 2.02
C ASN A 95 9.62 -8.69 1.50
N ALA A 96 10.58 -7.98 2.09
CA ALA A 96 11.98 -8.11 1.73
C ALA A 96 12.50 -9.52 1.95
N ILE A 97 12.13 -10.19 3.04
CA ILE A 97 12.51 -11.59 3.26
C ILE A 97 11.76 -12.50 2.29
N GLY A 98 10.44 -12.37 2.21
CA GLY A 98 9.56 -13.25 1.44
C GLY A 98 9.83 -13.20 -0.07
N SER A 99 9.95 -12.01 -0.65
CA SER A 99 10.24 -11.85 -2.08
C SER A 99 11.61 -12.41 -2.45
N ASN A 100 12.64 -12.21 -1.61
CA ASN A 100 13.97 -12.77 -1.85
C ASN A 100 13.97 -14.31 -1.73
N LEU A 101 13.22 -14.88 -0.78
CA LEU A 101 13.05 -16.33 -0.67
C LEU A 101 12.32 -16.93 -1.89
N VAL A 102 11.27 -16.26 -2.37
CA VAL A 102 10.56 -16.68 -3.58
C VAL A 102 11.52 -16.69 -4.77
N VAL A 103 12.27 -15.60 -4.99
CA VAL A 103 13.24 -15.53 -6.09
C VAL A 103 14.30 -16.63 -5.98
N GLN A 104 14.85 -16.86 -4.80
CA GLN A 104 15.87 -17.91 -4.61
C GLN A 104 15.34 -19.32 -4.88
N PHE A 105 14.08 -19.59 -4.54
CA PHE A 105 13.49 -20.92 -4.71
C PHE A 105 13.05 -21.20 -6.15
N PHE A 106 12.47 -20.20 -6.80
CA PHE A 106 11.81 -20.30 -8.11
C PHE A 106 12.75 -19.93 -9.27
N VAL A 107 13.69 -19.02 -9.03
CA VAL A 107 14.68 -18.58 -10.02
C VAL A 107 16.10 -18.78 -9.47
N PRO A 108 16.57 -20.03 -9.35
CA PRO A 108 17.84 -20.36 -8.71
C PRO A 108 19.08 -19.82 -9.47
N GLU A 109 18.91 -19.39 -10.71
CA GLU A 109 19.95 -18.73 -11.51
C GLU A 109 20.30 -17.33 -10.98
N ILE A 110 19.39 -16.69 -10.23
CA ILE A 110 19.62 -15.40 -9.61
C ILE A 110 20.26 -15.60 -8.24
N ILE A 111 21.51 -15.17 -8.08
CA ILE A 111 22.21 -15.18 -6.80
C ILE A 111 21.62 -14.06 -5.93
N VAL A 112 20.88 -14.45 -4.91
CA VAL A 112 20.31 -13.54 -3.92
C VAL A 112 21.32 -13.30 -2.81
N GLU A 113 21.98 -12.15 -2.85
CA GLU A 113 22.88 -11.70 -1.79
C GLU A 113 22.13 -10.98 -0.64
N PRO A 114 22.65 -11.01 0.59
CA PRO A 114 22.00 -10.36 1.74
C PRO A 114 21.80 -8.84 1.58
N ASP A 115 22.61 -8.17 0.76
CA ASP A 115 22.46 -6.74 0.48
C ASP A 115 21.19 -6.45 -0.36
N ASN A 116 20.74 -7.40 -1.17
CA ASN A 116 19.49 -7.28 -1.93
C ASN A 116 18.28 -7.19 -1.00
N ILE A 117 18.27 -7.94 0.10
CA ILE A 117 17.20 -7.88 1.11
C ILE A 117 17.14 -6.48 1.72
N LEU A 118 18.30 -5.90 2.07
CA LEU A 118 18.37 -4.57 2.66
C LEU A 118 17.91 -3.48 1.68
N ARG A 119 18.35 -3.56 0.41
CA ARG A 119 17.92 -2.64 -0.65
C ARG A 119 16.42 -2.71 -0.88
N PHE A 120 15.86 -3.92 -0.89
CA PHE A 120 14.44 -4.14 -1.08
C PHE A 120 13.62 -3.57 0.09
N PHE A 121 14.07 -3.82 1.33
CA PHE A 121 13.45 -3.25 2.53
C PHE A 121 13.45 -1.72 2.52
N ILE A 122 14.60 -1.10 2.22
CA ILE A 122 14.73 0.36 2.15
C ILE A 122 13.86 0.92 1.02
N GLY A 123 13.87 0.27 -0.14
CA GLY A 123 13.07 0.65 -1.31
C GLY A 123 11.58 0.64 -1.02
N ASP A 124 11.05 -0.45 -0.45
CA ASP A 124 9.63 -0.58 -0.11
C ASP A 124 9.19 0.41 0.98
N THR A 125 10.05 0.63 1.98
CA THR A 125 9.77 1.57 3.07
C THR A 125 9.74 3.01 2.56
N LEU A 126 10.79 3.45 1.83
CA LEU A 126 10.85 4.80 1.27
C LEU A 126 9.74 5.02 0.22
N GLY A 127 9.51 4.03 -0.63
CA GLY A 127 8.45 4.07 -1.65
C GLY A 127 7.06 4.25 -1.02
N ALA A 128 6.78 3.51 0.06
CA ALA A 128 5.52 3.66 0.80
C ALA A 128 5.39 5.04 1.48
N ILE A 129 6.47 5.55 2.09
CA ILE A 129 6.47 6.89 2.72
C ILE A 129 6.21 7.98 1.67
N VAL A 130 6.94 7.96 0.56
CA VAL A 130 6.77 8.92 -0.54
C VAL A 130 5.36 8.85 -1.11
N PHE A 131 4.83 7.63 -1.30
CA PHE A 131 3.47 7.43 -1.76
C PHE A 131 2.43 8.03 -0.80
N PHE A 132 2.61 7.88 0.51
CA PHE A 132 1.70 8.46 1.50
C PHE A 132 1.78 9.98 1.55
N LEU A 133 2.98 10.55 1.44
CA LEU A 133 3.16 12.00 1.34
C LEU A 133 2.48 12.57 0.09
N PHE A 134 2.67 11.90 -1.06
CA PHE A 134 2.01 12.26 -2.31
C PHE A 134 0.48 12.21 -2.17
N LEU A 135 -0.05 11.14 -1.57
CA LEU A 135 -1.49 10.97 -1.37
C LEU A 135 -2.05 12.03 -0.40
N SER A 136 -1.33 12.33 0.68
CA SER A 136 -1.69 13.40 1.63
C SER A 136 -1.74 14.76 0.95
N PHE A 137 -0.73 15.08 0.12
CA PHE A 137 -0.69 16.31 -0.67
C PHE A 137 -1.86 16.40 -1.66
N LEU A 138 -2.14 15.31 -2.38
CA LEU A 138 -3.24 15.22 -3.34
C LEU A 138 -4.59 15.45 -2.65
N PHE A 139 -4.85 14.77 -1.54
CA PHE A 139 -6.11 14.93 -0.81
C PHE A 139 -6.26 16.32 -0.20
N THR A 140 -5.19 16.93 0.31
CA THR A 140 -5.22 18.31 0.82
C THR A 140 -5.58 19.27 -0.29
N THR A 141 -4.92 19.16 -1.45
CA THR A 141 -5.20 19.99 -2.61
C THR A 141 -6.63 19.82 -3.13
N LEU A 142 -7.13 18.58 -3.19
CA LEU A 142 -8.52 18.31 -3.60
C LEU A 142 -9.54 18.83 -2.58
N ALA A 143 -9.24 18.75 -1.28
CA ALA A 143 -10.10 19.27 -0.23
C ALA A 143 -10.19 20.79 -0.33
N ASP A 144 -9.07 21.48 -0.52
CA ASP A 144 -9.02 22.92 -0.74
C ASP A 144 -9.79 23.33 -1.99
N LEU A 145 -9.64 22.60 -3.11
CA LEU A 145 -10.41 22.87 -4.32
C LEU A 145 -11.92 22.66 -4.14
N LYS A 146 -12.35 21.66 -3.36
CA LYS A 146 -13.77 21.43 -3.03
C LYS A 146 -14.30 22.46 -2.05
N LEU A 147 -13.50 22.90 -1.08
CA LEU A 147 -13.83 23.99 -0.16
C LEU A 147 -13.95 25.32 -0.90
N VAL A 148 -13.01 25.62 -1.79
CA VAL A 148 -13.06 26.81 -2.67
C VAL A 148 -14.30 26.78 -3.56
N ARG A 149 -14.66 25.61 -4.11
CA ARG A 149 -15.89 25.47 -4.91
C ARG A 149 -17.15 25.66 -4.07
N ARG A 150 -17.21 25.18 -2.82
CA ARG A 150 -18.35 25.42 -1.92
C ARG A 150 -18.43 26.87 -1.45
N TYR A 151 -17.31 27.52 -1.15
CA TYR A 151 -17.24 28.94 -0.81
C TYR A 151 -17.73 29.83 -1.97
N LYS A 152 -17.29 29.53 -3.20
CA LYS A 152 -17.70 30.27 -4.40
C LYS A 152 -19.21 30.11 -4.70
N ASN A 153 -19.76 28.90 -4.53
CA ASN A 153 -21.20 28.68 -4.71
C ASN A 153 -22.06 29.33 -3.61
N GLY A 154 -21.57 29.37 -2.36
CA GLY A 154 -22.25 30.06 -1.26
C GLY A 154 -22.32 31.58 -1.45
N ASN A 155 -21.23 32.22 -1.87
CA ASN A 155 -21.22 33.67 -2.14
C ASN A 155 -22.09 34.06 -3.35
N ASN A 156 -22.12 33.25 -4.41
CA ASN A 156 -22.98 33.52 -5.57
C ASN A 156 -24.48 33.44 -5.26
N GLN A 157 -24.90 32.69 -4.24
CA GLN A 157 -26.30 32.68 -3.78
C GLN A 157 -26.66 33.92 -2.96
N VAL A 158 -25.72 34.46 -2.17
CA VAL A 158 -25.96 35.65 -1.33
C VAL A 158 -26.01 36.94 -2.14
N ASP A 159 -25.34 37.01 -3.29
CA ASP A 159 -25.38 38.19 -4.18
C ASP A 159 -26.57 38.22 -5.15
N MET A 160 -27.31 37.11 -5.31
CA MET A 160 -28.51 37.03 -6.16
C MET A 160 -29.82 37.33 -5.40
N ASP A 161 -29.75 37.42 -4.07
CA ASP A 161 -30.88 37.71 -3.16
C ASP A 161 -30.91 39.18 -2.69
N LYS A 162 -30.13 40.06 -3.32
CA LYS A 162 -30.13 41.52 -3.09
C LYS A 162 -30.60 42.27 -4.33
#